data_AF-A0A966WIH5-F1
#
_entry.id   AF-A0A966WIH5-F1
#
_cell.length_a   1.000
_cell.length_b   1.000
_cell.length_c   1.000
_cell.angle_alpha   90.00
_cell.angle_beta   90.00
_cell.angle_gamma   90.00
#
_symmetry.space_group_name_H-M   'P 1'
#
loop_
_entity.id
_entity.type
_entity.pdbx_description
1 polymer ?
#
loop_
_entity_poly.entity_id
_entity_poly.type
_entity_poly.pdbx_seq_one_letter_code
_entity_poly.pdbx_strand_id
1 'polypeptide(L)'
;MYLYSRFLGFTGSIVECDEWSKKEYKKRDFNGLLEMEIDSMQQDIAKLREAIDMGMVKQDMGTSRIAMMQKELRGSIKQLNDEKILLDKQGLILAGADRALREMLSIFRDDPIEGPLQEASMGVWTKILQEES
;
A
#
# COMPACT_ATOMS: atom_id res chain seq x y z
N MET A 1 14.08 15.98 -9.29
CA MET A 1 12.74 16.37 -8.79
C MET A 1 12.57 17.89 -8.80
N TYR A 2 13.38 18.66 -8.05
CA TYR A 2 13.28 20.13 -7.98
C TYR A 2 13.25 20.89 -9.31
N LEU A 3 14.18 20.57 -10.24
CA LEU A 3 14.24 21.20 -11.56
C LEU A 3 12.95 21.00 -12.37
N TYR A 4 12.37 19.80 -12.31
CA TYR A 4 11.12 19.47 -13.00
C TYR A 4 9.92 20.20 -12.36
N SER A 5 9.87 20.25 -11.03
CA SER A 5 8.83 21.00 -10.30
C SER A 5 8.86 22.51 -10.61
N ARG A 6 10.04 23.10 -10.88
CA ARG A 6 10.16 24.50 -11.30
C ARG A 6 9.49 24.77 -12.66
N PHE A 7 9.62 23.85 -13.60
CA PHE A 7 8.91 23.92 -14.89
C PHE A 7 7.39 23.80 -14.74
N LEU A 8 6.94 23.08 -13.70
CA LEU A 8 5.52 22.95 -13.33
C LEU A 8 4.99 24.15 -12.52
N GLY A 9 5.80 25.20 -12.32
CA GLY A 9 5.37 26.44 -11.66
C GLY A 9 5.77 26.58 -10.18
N PHE A 10 6.57 25.64 -9.64
CA PHE A 10 7.04 25.74 -8.26
C PHE A 10 8.09 26.85 -8.07
N THR A 11 7.80 27.83 -7.21
CA THR A 11 8.67 28.99 -6.96
C THR A 11 9.50 28.92 -5.66
N GLY A 12 9.25 27.94 -4.81
CA GLY A 12 9.91 27.79 -3.49
C GLY A 12 11.33 27.17 -3.54
N SER A 13 11.86 26.88 -2.35
CA SER A 13 13.17 26.28 -2.15
C SER A 13 13.18 24.76 -2.37
N ILE A 14 14.37 24.15 -2.50
CA ILE A 14 14.51 22.70 -2.71
C ILE A 14 13.89 21.86 -1.58
N VAL A 15 13.87 22.39 -0.36
CA VAL A 15 13.30 21.73 0.82
C VAL A 15 11.77 21.74 0.76
N GLU A 16 11.19 22.86 0.33
CA GLU A 16 9.75 23.05 0.18
C GLU A 16 9.18 22.30 -1.04
N CYS A 17 10.03 21.87 -1.96
CA CYS A 17 9.64 21.19 -3.19
C CYS A 17 8.94 19.85 -2.94
N ASP A 18 9.39 19.11 -1.93
CA ASP A 18 8.80 17.80 -1.60
C ASP A 18 7.40 17.98 -0.96
N GLU A 19 7.26 18.98 -0.09
CA GLU A 19 5.96 19.34 0.49
C GLU A 19 4.97 19.85 -0.56
N TRP A 20 5.42 20.70 -1.47
CA TRP A 20 4.60 21.20 -2.58
C TRP A 20 4.16 20.06 -3.50
N SER A 21 5.08 19.18 -3.89
CA SER A 21 4.75 18.03 -4.73
C SER A 21 3.70 17.12 -4.09
N LYS A 22 3.79 16.90 -2.77
CA LYS A 22 2.82 16.09 -2.01
C LYS A 22 1.45 16.74 -1.89
N LYS A 23 1.39 18.07 -1.84
CA LYS A 23 0.13 18.83 -1.79
C LYS A 23 -0.53 18.92 -3.16
N GLU A 24 0.23 19.26 -4.18
CA GLU A 24 -0.26 19.47 -5.55
C GLU A 24 -0.65 18.15 -6.23
N TYR A 25 0.18 17.11 -6.03
CA TYR A 25 -0.05 15.78 -6.58
C TYR A 25 -0.29 14.78 -5.45
N LYS A 26 -1.47 14.89 -4.82
CA LYS A 26 -1.89 13.91 -3.83
C LYS A 26 -2.03 12.55 -4.52
N LYS A 27 -1.18 11.58 -4.16
CA LYS A 27 -1.38 10.18 -4.57
C LYS A 27 -2.78 9.79 -4.13
N ARG A 28 -3.59 9.27 -5.05
CA ARG A 28 -4.91 8.74 -4.71
C ARG A 28 -4.72 7.58 -3.74
N ASP A 29 -5.35 7.71 -2.59
CA ASP A 29 -5.39 6.64 -1.60
C ASP A 29 -6.50 5.66 -2.01
N PHE A 30 -6.11 4.68 -2.83
CA PHE A 30 -7.04 3.64 -3.27
C PHE A 30 -7.51 2.76 -2.11
N ASN A 31 -6.68 2.59 -1.07
CA ASN A 31 -7.05 1.82 0.12
C ASN A 31 -8.13 2.53 0.90
N GLY A 32 -7.95 3.83 1.17
CA GLY A 32 -8.97 4.64 1.83
C GLY A 32 -10.29 4.72 1.04
N LEU A 33 -10.21 4.75 -0.29
CA LEU A 33 -11.40 4.68 -1.14
C LEU A 33 -12.12 3.33 -1.05
N LEU A 34 -11.37 2.24 -1.04
CA LEU A 34 -11.91 0.88 -0.91
C LEU A 34 -12.51 0.64 0.49
N GLU A 35 -11.93 1.19 1.56
CA GLU A 35 -12.50 1.16 2.91
C GLU A 35 -13.85 1.87 2.97
N MET A 36 -13.95 3.07 2.38
CA MET A 36 -15.24 3.78 2.27
C MET A 36 -16.28 2.99 1.46
N GLU A 37 -15.86 2.31 0.38
CA GLU A 37 -16.75 1.49 -0.44
C GLU A 37 -17.25 0.25 0.31
N ILE A 38 -16.39 -0.41 1.09
CA ILE A 38 -16.74 -1.50 1.99
C ILE A 38 -17.81 -1.06 2.99
N ASP A 39 -17.65 0.11 3.61
CA ASP A 39 -18.62 0.66 4.56
C ASP A 39 -19.96 0.96 3.88
N SER A 40 -19.94 1.55 2.68
CA SER A 40 -21.15 1.79 1.89
C SER A 40 -21.87 0.48 1.55
N MET A 41 -21.14 -0.54 1.11
CA MET A 41 -21.71 -1.86 0.80
C MET A 41 -22.37 -2.51 2.03
N GLN A 42 -21.79 -2.36 3.23
CA GLN A 42 -22.40 -2.86 4.46
C GLN A 42 -23.74 -2.17 4.74
N GLN A 43 -23.81 -0.85 4.56
CA GLN A 43 -25.05 -0.09 4.73
C GLN A 43 -26.11 -0.50 3.70
N ASP A 44 -25.72 -0.74 2.46
CA ASP A 44 -26.64 -1.16 1.40
C ASP A 44 -27.19 -2.57 1.65
N ILE A 45 -26.37 -3.48 2.17
CA ILE A 45 -26.84 -4.80 2.63
C ILE A 45 -27.84 -4.64 3.79
N ALA A 46 -27.58 -3.74 4.74
CA ALA A 46 -28.49 -3.49 5.87
C ALA A 46 -29.84 -2.95 5.39
N LYS A 47 -29.83 -1.92 4.53
CA LYS A 47 -31.05 -1.36 3.92
C LYS A 47 -31.82 -2.40 3.11
N LEU A 48 -31.13 -3.27 2.38
CA LEU A 48 -31.80 -4.33 1.61
C LEU A 48 -32.47 -5.36 2.51
N ARG A 49 -31.87 -5.69 3.67
CA ARG A 49 -32.51 -6.55 4.68
C ARG A 49 -33.78 -5.90 5.23
N GLU A 50 -33.70 -4.64 5.61
CA GLU A 50 -34.87 -3.88 6.09
C GLU A 50 -35.98 -3.81 5.02
N ALA A 51 -35.62 -3.62 3.75
CA ALA A 51 -36.58 -3.59 2.65
C ALA A 51 -37.27 -4.95 2.41
N ILE A 52 -36.60 -6.07 2.69
CA ILE A 52 -37.20 -7.40 2.66
C ILE A 52 -38.16 -7.57 3.85
N ASP A 53 -37.77 -7.15 5.05
CA ASP A 53 -38.58 -7.24 6.25
C ASP A 53 -39.85 -6.38 6.17
N MET A 54 -39.75 -5.21 5.55
CA MET A 54 -40.89 -4.33 5.24
C MET A 54 -41.77 -4.84 4.08
N GLY A 55 -41.42 -5.95 3.44
CA GLY A 55 -42.18 -6.52 2.32
C GLY A 55 -42.11 -5.73 1.02
N MET A 56 -41.21 -4.73 0.93
CA MET A 56 -40.99 -3.93 -0.29
C MET A 56 -40.28 -4.73 -1.38
N VAL A 57 -39.56 -5.79 -1.00
CA VAL A 57 -38.82 -6.68 -1.90
C VAL A 57 -39.24 -8.12 -1.67
N LYS A 58 -39.43 -8.87 -2.77
CA LYS A 58 -39.68 -10.32 -2.70
C LYS A 58 -38.51 -11.04 -2.04
N GLN A 59 -38.79 -11.89 -1.04
CA GLN A 59 -37.79 -12.59 -0.23
C GLN A 59 -36.76 -13.38 -1.06
N ASP A 60 -37.18 -14.14 -2.07
CA ASP A 60 -36.25 -14.92 -2.92
C ASP A 60 -35.28 -14.02 -3.70
N MET A 61 -35.77 -12.89 -4.22
CA MET A 61 -34.94 -11.95 -4.96
C MET A 61 -34.00 -11.18 -4.04
N GLY A 62 -34.48 -10.82 -2.85
CA GLY A 62 -33.70 -10.11 -1.84
C GLY A 62 -32.58 -10.95 -1.24
N THR A 63 -32.86 -12.20 -0.88
CA THR A 63 -31.86 -13.12 -0.30
C THR A 63 -30.74 -13.45 -1.30
N SER A 64 -31.07 -13.68 -2.57
CA SER A 64 -30.08 -13.91 -3.63
C SER A 64 -29.14 -12.70 -3.82
N ARG A 65 -29.68 -11.47 -3.86
CA ARG A 65 -28.87 -10.25 -3.98
C ARG A 65 -28.00 -10.00 -2.74
N ILE A 66 -28.53 -10.24 -1.54
CA ILE A 66 -27.74 -10.16 -0.29
C ILE A 66 -26.57 -11.14 -0.35
N ALA A 67 -26.80 -12.39 -0.76
CA ALA A 67 -25.74 -13.39 -0.85
C ALA A 67 -24.63 -12.98 -1.83
N MET A 68 -25.01 -12.41 -2.98
CA MET A 68 -24.06 -11.86 -3.95
C MET A 68 -23.25 -10.70 -3.37
N MET A 69 -23.91 -9.69 -2.80
CA MET A 69 -23.22 -8.53 -2.21
C MET A 69 -22.31 -8.92 -1.04
N GLN A 70 -22.72 -9.89 -0.22
CA GLN A 70 -21.88 -10.42 0.86
C GLN A 70 -20.62 -11.14 0.34
N LYS A 71 -20.72 -11.81 -0.81
CA LYS A 71 -19.57 -12.46 -1.44
C LYS A 71 -18.58 -11.40 -1.94
N GLU A 72 -19.06 -10.37 -2.62
CA GLU A 72 -18.24 -9.26 -3.11
C GLU A 72 -17.57 -8.51 -1.95
N LEU A 73 -18.34 -8.16 -0.91
CA LEU A 73 -17.82 -7.52 0.31
C LEU A 73 -16.65 -8.30 0.93
N ARG A 74 -16.79 -9.62 1.07
CA ARG A 74 -15.70 -10.48 1.59
C ARG A 74 -14.51 -10.53 0.65
N GLY A 75 -14.73 -10.46 -0.66
CA GLY A 75 -13.68 -10.35 -1.67
C GLY A 75 -12.87 -9.07 -1.54
N SER A 76 -13.54 -7.92 -1.44
CA SER A 76 -12.90 -6.61 -1.25
C SER A 76 -12.12 -6.54 0.06
N ILE A 77 -12.66 -7.05 1.16
CA ILE A 77 -11.96 -7.12 2.46
C ILE A 77 -10.70 -7.99 2.34
N LYS A 78 -10.79 -9.14 1.65
CA LYS A 78 -9.64 -10.01 1.45
C LYS A 78 -8.55 -9.33 0.63
N GLN A 79 -8.91 -8.68 -0.48
CA GLN A 79 -7.96 -7.94 -1.32
C GLN A 79 -7.22 -6.87 -0.50
N LEU A 80 -7.95 -6.07 0.28
CA LEU A 80 -7.37 -5.04 1.12
C LEU A 80 -6.39 -5.62 2.15
N ASN A 81 -6.72 -6.76 2.75
CA ASN A 81 -5.85 -7.42 3.72
C ASN A 81 -4.60 -8.02 3.06
N ASP A 82 -4.75 -8.67 1.91
CA ASP A 82 -3.64 -9.24 1.15
C ASP A 82 -2.64 -8.14 0.72
N GLU A 83 -3.14 -6.98 0.27
CA GLU A 83 -2.30 -5.81 -0.06
C GLU A 83 -1.55 -5.25 1.16
N LYS A 84 -2.22 -5.12 2.31
CA LYS A 84 -1.57 -4.68 3.56
C LYS A 84 -0.48 -5.65 4.01
N ILE A 85 -0.77 -6.96 4.01
CA ILE A 85 0.17 -8.00 4.42
C ILE A 85 1.40 -8.00 3.49
N LEU A 86 1.20 -7.86 2.19
CA LEU A 86 2.29 -7.87 1.20
C LEU A 86 3.22 -6.67 1.41
N LEU A 87 2.67 -5.46 1.58
CA LEU A 87 3.46 -4.25 1.83
C LEU A 87 4.21 -4.31 3.17
N ASP A 88 3.55 -4.77 4.24
CA ASP A 88 4.18 -4.90 5.56
C ASP A 88 5.30 -5.94 5.54
N LYS A 89 5.08 -7.07 4.87
CA LYS A 89 6.09 -8.13 4.73
C LYS A 89 7.32 -7.63 3.96
N GLN A 90 7.12 -6.99 2.81
CA GLN A 90 8.20 -6.40 2.02
C GLN A 90 8.99 -5.37 2.84
N GLY A 91 8.28 -4.48 3.54
CA GLY A 91 8.89 -3.46 4.40
C GLY A 91 9.73 -4.05 5.54
N LEU A 92 9.21 -5.09 6.22
CA LEU A 92 9.92 -5.78 7.29
C LEU A 92 11.18 -6.50 6.79
N ILE A 93 11.10 -7.17 5.64
CA ILE A 93 12.24 -7.88 5.04
C ILE A 93 13.33 -6.89 4.63
N LEU A 94 12.96 -5.81 3.94
CA LEU A 94 13.89 -4.77 3.51
C LEU A 94 14.54 -4.05 4.70
N ALA A 95 13.78 -3.75 5.75
CA ALA A 95 14.31 -3.15 6.97
C ALA A 95 15.30 -4.09 7.71
N GLY A 96 14.98 -5.38 7.79
CA GLY A 96 15.87 -6.39 8.36
C GLY A 96 17.16 -6.55 7.54
N ALA A 97 17.05 -6.58 6.22
CA ALA A 97 18.17 -6.66 5.30
C ALA A 97 19.08 -5.43 5.40
N ASP A 98 18.53 -4.22 5.38
CA ASP A 98 19.31 -2.97 5.56
C ASP A 98 20.06 -2.98 6.89
N ARG A 99 19.39 -3.41 7.98
CA ARG A 99 20.03 -3.51 9.29
C ARG A 99 21.20 -4.50 9.28
N ALA A 100 21.03 -5.68 8.71
CA ALA A 100 22.07 -6.70 8.64
C ALA A 100 23.27 -6.25 7.78
N LEU A 101 23.01 -5.65 6.62
CA LEU A 101 24.05 -5.13 5.73
C LEU A 101 24.86 -4.00 6.39
N ARG A 102 24.20 -3.08 7.11
CA ARG A 102 24.89 -2.01 7.85
C ARG A 102 25.79 -2.53 8.96
N GLU A 103 25.30 -3.48 9.74
CA GLU A 103 26.09 -4.12 10.80
C GLU A 103 27.28 -4.87 10.20
N MET A 104 27.07 -5.60 9.09
CA MET A 104 28.15 -6.29 8.38
C MET A 104 29.22 -5.31 7.89
N LEU A 105 28.84 -4.21 7.25
CA LEU A 105 29.79 -3.17 6.83
C LEU A 105 30.49 -2.49 8.01
N SER A 106 29.81 -2.34 9.16
CA SER A 106 30.42 -1.79 10.36
C SER A 106 31.46 -2.72 10.99
N ILE A 107 31.28 -4.04 10.91
CA ILE A 107 32.22 -5.03 11.45
C ILE A 107 33.53 -5.03 10.64
N PHE A 108 33.43 -4.90 9.32
CA PHE A 108 34.57 -4.99 8.39
C PHE A 108 35.12 -3.63 7.95
N ARG A 109 34.78 -2.55 8.66
CA ARG A 109 35.12 -1.17 8.27
C ARG A 109 36.62 -0.92 8.10
N ASP A 110 37.46 -1.57 8.91
CA ASP A 110 38.92 -1.37 8.86
C ASP A 110 39.64 -2.51 8.10
N ASP A 111 38.89 -3.44 7.51
CA ASP A 111 39.45 -4.58 6.79
C ASP A 111 39.66 -4.26 5.30
N PRO A 112 40.70 -4.84 4.67
CA PRO A 112 40.99 -4.65 3.24
C PRO A 112 39.88 -5.16 2.31
N ILE A 113 38.87 -5.85 2.85
CA ILE A 113 37.71 -6.37 2.12
C ILE A 113 36.51 -5.40 2.13
N GLU A 114 36.58 -4.25 2.77
CA GLU A 114 35.46 -3.29 2.90
C GLU A 114 34.86 -2.91 1.52
N GLY A 115 35.70 -2.54 0.55
CA GLY A 115 35.27 -2.16 -0.80
C GLY A 115 34.51 -3.29 -1.52
N PRO A 116 35.12 -4.48 -1.71
CA PRO A 116 34.43 -5.64 -2.28
C PRO A 116 33.16 -6.03 -1.52
N LEU A 117 33.15 -5.88 -0.20
CA LEU A 117 32.00 -6.20 0.65
C LEU A 117 30.85 -5.20 0.44
N GLN A 118 31.16 -3.91 0.23
CA GLN A 118 30.17 -2.89 -0.08
C GLN A 118 29.51 -3.14 -1.44
N GLU A 119 30.29 -3.53 -2.45
CA GLU A 119 29.76 -3.90 -3.77
C GLU A 119 28.89 -5.17 -3.69
N ALA A 120 29.34 -6.19 -2.97
CA ALA A 120 28.57 -7.40 -2.74
C ALA A 120 27.25 -7.11 -1.99
N SER A 121 27.30 -6.23 -0.98
CA SER A 121 26.12 -5.81 -0.21
C SER A 121 25.09 -5.11 -1.10
N MET A 122 25.53 -4.25 -2.02
CA MET A 122 24.65 -3.61 -3.00
C MET A 122 24.04 -4.62 -3.98
N GLY A 123 24.80 -5.63 -4.38
CA GLY A 123 24.32 -6.74 -5.21
C GLY A 123 23.24 -7.57 -4.50
N VAL A 124 23.44 -7.90 -3.22
CA VAL A 124 22.46 -8.60 -2.38
C VAL A 124 21.20 -7.75 -2.21
N TRP A 125 21.34 -6.46 -1.90
CA TRP A 125 20.21 -5.53 -1.80
C TRP A 125 19.35 -5.51 -3.05
N THR A 126 19.99 -5.41 -4.22
CA THR A 126 19.30 -5.36 -5.51
C THR A 126 18.54 -6.66 -5.79
N LYS A 127 19.10 -7.81 -5.42
CA LYS A 127 18.42 -9.11 -5.56
C LYS A 127 17.20 -9.22 -4.64
N ILE A 128 17.33 -8.83 -3.37
CA ILE A 128 16.21 -8.84 -2.42
C ILE A 128 15.08 -7.93 -2.92
N LEU A 129 15.42 -6.75 -3.44
CA LEU A 129 14.44 -5.82 -4.00
C LEU A 129 13.73 -6.39 -5.24
N GLN A 130 14.41 -7.20 -6.05
CA GLN A 130 13.80 -7.86 -7.21
C GLN A 130 12.94 -9.08 -6.84
N GLU A 131 13.32 -9.84 -5.82
CA GLU A 131 12.56 -11.00 -5.35
C GLU A 131 11.29 -10.61 -4.60
N GLU A 132 11.31 -9.48 -3.90
CA GLU A 132 10.19 -8.96 -3.14
C GLU A 132 9.30 -8.01 -3.96
N SER A 133 9.65 -7.62 -5.20
CA SER A 133 8.81 -6.77 -6.07
C SER A 133 7.82 -7.55 -6.93
#